data_AF-A0A5C7WLK3-F1
#
_entry.id   AF-A0A5C7WLK3-F1
#
_cell.length_a   1.000
_cell.length_b   1.000
_cell.length_c   1.000
_cell.angle_alpha   90.00
_cell.angle_beta   90.00
_cell.angle_gamma   90.00
#
_symmetry.space_group_name_H-M   'P 1'
#
loop_
_entity.id
_entity.type
_entity.pdbx_description
1 polymer ?
#
loop_
_entity_poly.entity_id
_entity_poly.type
_entity_poly.pdbx_seq_one_letter_code
_entity_poly.pdbx_strand_id
1 'polypeptide(L)'
;MIRPTLEDVQDWLKANVKQYADPMRITLYGFEIDWKTFSGSFRLKLDDVVVAEKFTFSPEASGKPTFYMPMIHSPLGVPASYAAISITEKTNIAIETALRNVIPRLKPLGKCRATQKEITQSTSIAERIIDYAHLEKTMIEIKCIEYKYKLEA
;
A
#
# COMPACT_ATOMS: atom_id res chain seq x y z
N MET A 1 14.75 -34.78 7.27
CA MET A 1 13.86 -33.62 7.07
C MET A 1 13.35 -33.70 5.64
N ILE A 2 12.06 -33.99 5.45
CA ILE A 2 11.45 -34.05 4.11
C ILE A 2 11.34 -32.60 3.63
N ARG A 3 11.92 -32.28 2.47
CA ARG A 3 11.75 -30.96 1.86
C ARG A 3 10.36 -30.92 1.21
N PRO A 4 9.56 -29.89 1.44
CA PRO A 4 8.28 -29.75 0.77
C PRO A 4 8.50 -29.63 -0.74
N THR A 5 7.63 -30.28 -1.49
CA THR A 5 7.57 -30.17 -2.95
C THR A 5 6.87 -28.88 -3.37
N LEU A 6 6.91 -28.55 -4.67
CA LEU A 6 6.15 -27.42 -5.21
C LEU A 6 4.63 -27.62 -5.02
N GLU A 7 4.16 -28.86 -5.16
CA GLU A 7 2.75 -29.21 -5.02
C GLU A 7 2.28 -29.01 -3.56
N ASP A 8 3.09 -29.42 -2.58
CA ASP A 8 2.81 -29.18 -1.16
C ASP A 8 2.63 -27.68 -0.85
N VAL A 9 3.49 -26.83 -1.44
CA VAL A 9 3.38 -25.37 -1.27
C VAL A 9 2.14 -24.82 -1.96
N GLN A 10 1.82 -25.30 -3.18
CA GLN A 10 0.64 -24.84 -3.91
C GLN A 10 -0.65 -25.20 -3.18
N ASP A 11 -0.76 -26.41 -2.64
CA ASP A 11 -1.95 -26.83 -1.90
C ASP A 11 -2.06 -26.10 -0.57
N TRP A 12 -0.93 -25.86 0.11
CA TRP A 12 -0.91 -25.00 1.28
C TRP A 12 -1.39 -23.58 0.95
N LEU A 13 -0.94 -22.99 -0.17
CA LEU A 13 -1.38 -21.66 -0.58
C LEU A 13 -2.88 -21.61 -0.89
N LYS A 14 -3.44 -22.62 -1.57
CA LYS A 14 -4.89 -22.69 -1.82
C LYS A 14 -5.70 -22.71 -0.52
N ALA A 15 -5.18 -23.35 0.53
CA ALA A 15 -5.86 -23.45 1.82
C ALA A 15 -5.69 -22.21 2.71
N ASN A 16 -4.61 -21.44 2.55
CA ASN A 16 -4.22 -20.36 3.46
C ASN A 16 -4.32 -18.95 2.86
N VAL A 17 -4.27 -18.81 1.53
CA VAL A 17 -4.42 -17.51 0.86
C VAL A 17 -5.90 -17.19 0.70
N LYS A 18 -6.34 -16.09 1.33
CA LYS A 18 -7.74 -15.67 1.25
C LYS A 18 -8.01 -14.93 -0.06
N GLN A 19 -8.96 -15.45 -0.84
CA GLN A 19 -9.37 -14.84 -2.10
C GLN A 19 -10.56 -13.90 -1.90
N TYR A 20 -10.49 -12.72 -2.49
CA TYR A 20 -11.59 -11.75 -2.50
C TYR A 20 -11.99 -11.45 -3.96
N ALA A 21 -13.29 -11.51 -4.22
CA ALA A 21 -13.87 -11.11 -5.50
C ALA A 21 -13.86 -9.59 -5.67
N ASP A 22 -14.26 -9.10 -6.85
CA ASP A 22 -14.41 -7.68 -7.12
C ASP A 22 -15.45 -7.04 -6.17
N PRO A 23 -15.04 -6.06 -5.35
CA PRO A 23 -15.97 -5.33 -4.50
C PRO A 23 -16.67 -4.22 -5.29
N MET A 24 -17.84 -3.80 -4.81
CA MET A 24 -18.47 -2.56 -5.31
C MET A 24 -17.82 -1.31 -4.69
N ARG A 25 -17.27 -1.44 -3.48
CA ARG A 25 -16.67 -0.36 -2.70
C ARG A 25 -15.48 -0.85 -1.91
N ILE A 26 -14.44 -0.05 -1.86
CA ILE A 26 -13.32 -0.25 -0.92
C ILE A 26 -13.32 0.86 0.13
N THR A 27 -12.83 0.53 1.32
CA THR A 27 -12.57 1.52 2.37
C THR A 27 -11.17 1.32 2.92
N LEU A 28 -10.37 2.38 2.88
CA LEU A 28 -9.05 2.43 3.52
C LEU A 28 -9.21 3.17 4.84
N TYR A 29 -8.72 2.58 5.93
CA TYR A 29 -8.91 3.13 7.28
C TYR A 29 -7.78 2.70 8.22
N GLY A 30 -7.78 3.26 9.43
CA GLY A 30 -6.81 2.88 10.46
C GLY A 30 -5.36 3.13 10.03
N PHE A 31 -5.10 4.29 9.41
CA PHE A 31 -3.78 4.66 8.94
C PHE A 31 -2.81 4.88 10.09
N GLU A 32 -1.65 4.23 10.01
CA GLU A 32 -0.50 4.43 10.89
C GLU A 32 0.66 4.91 10.03
N ILE A 33 1.01 6.20 10.13
CA ILE A 33 1.96 6.84 9.20
C ILE A 33 3.15 7.40 9.95
N ASP A 34 4.34 7.03 9.48
CA ASP A 34 5.56 7.74 9.81
C ASP A 34 5.83 8.82 8.75
N TRP A 35 5.50 10.06 9.10
CA TRP A 35 5.69 11.23 8.23
C TRP A 35 7.16 11.56 7.96
N LYS A 36 8.11 11.00 8.72
CA LYS A 36 9.55 11.19 8.46
C LYS A 36 10.03 10.35 7.28
N THR A 37 9.45 9.16 7.09
CA THR A 37 9.77 8.26 5.98
C THR A 37 8.68 8.25 4.91
N PHE A 38 7.55 8.90 5.19
CA PHE A 38 6.36 8.93 4.34
C PHE A 38 5.80 7.54 4.02
N SER A 39 6.02 6.60 4.94
CA SER A 39 5.62 5.20 4.85
C SER A 39 4.76 4.82 6.04
N GLY A 40 4.07 3.70 5.95
CA GLY A 40 3.15 3.31 7.01
C GLY A 40 2.33 2.09 6.67
N SER A 41 1.22 1.95 7.40
CA SER A 41 0.23 0.89 7.18
C SER A 41 -1.20 1.41 7.21
N PHE A 42 -2.11 0.64 6.64
CA PHE A 42 -3.55 0.86 6.69
C PHE A 42 -4.30 -0.48 6.70
N ARG A 43 -5.59 -0.42 7.04
CA ARG A 43 -6.53 -1.53 6.96
C ARG A 43 -7.49 -1.34 5.79
N LEU A 44 -7.96 -2.45 5.26
CA LEU A 44 -8.84 -2.49 4.11
C LEU A 44 -10.18 -3.14 4.48
N LYS A 45 -11.26 -2.56 3.97
CA LYS A 45 -12.59 -3.16 3.97
C LYS A 45 -13.07 -3.22 2.52
N LEU A 46 -13.52 -4.40 2.10
CA LEU A 46 -14.07 -4.68 0.77
C LEU A 46 -15.57 -4.89 0.94
N ASP A 47 -16.38 -3.93 0.47
CA ASP A 47 -17.81 -3.80 0.75
C ASP A 47 -18.12 -3.76 2.26
N ASP A 48 -18.60 -4.89 2.79
CA ASP A 48 -18.90 -5.11 4.20
C ASP A 48 -17.93 -6.07 4.90
N VAL A 49 -16.94 -6.59 4.16
CA VAL A 49 -15.95 -7.55 4.66
C VAL A 49 -14.67 -6.82 5.08
N VAL A 50 -14.32 -6.93 6.36
CA VAL A 50 -13.03 -6.46 6.87
C VAL A 50 -11.93 -7.45 6.48
N VAL A 51 -10.88 -6.95 5.83
CA VAL A 51 -9.65 -7.71 5.59
C VAL A 51 -8.86 -7.71 6.90
N ALA A 52 -8.48 -8.91 7.37
CA ALA A 52 -7.86 -9.08 8.68
C ALA A 52 -6.44 -8.49 8.70
N GLU A 53 -5.73 -8.66 7.59
CA GLU A 53 -4.36 -8.27 7.37
C GLU A 53 -4.22 -6.75 7.20
N LYS A 54 -3.07 -6.21 7.64
CA LYS A 54 -2.68 -4.83 7.38
C LYS A 54 -1.89 -4.76 6.08
N PHE A 55 -2.09 -3.68 5.34
CA PHE A 55 -1.31 -3.33 4.15
C PHE A 55 -0.27 -2.31 4.54
N THR A 56 0.88 -2.34 3.88
CA THR A 56 1.91 -1.31 4.04
C THR A 56 1.96 -0.42 2.81
N PHE A 57 2.48 0.79 2.96
CA PHE A 57 2.69 1.69 1.84
C PHE A 57 3.98 2.48 1.99
N SER A 58 4.55 2.92 0.88
CA SER A 58 5.74 3.76 0.83
C SER A 58 5.76 4.65 -0.42
N PRO A 59 6.58 5.70 -0.48
CA PRO A 59 6.68 6.56 -1.65
C PRO A 59 7.53 5.90 -2.73
N GLU A 60 7.04 5.90 -3.97
CA GLU A 60 7.83 5.48 -5.13
C GLU A 60 8.83 6.55 -5.58
N ALA A 61 9.69 6.18 -6.52
CA ALA A 61 10.56 7.13 -7.23
C ALA A 61 9.76 8.26 -7.91
N SER A 62 8.52 7.99 -8.33
CA SER A 62 7.60 9.00 -8.90
C SER A 62 7.11 10.05 -7.89
N GLY A 63 7.37 9.80 -6.60
CA GLY A 63 6.88 10.57 -5.45
C GLY A 63 5.43 10.26 -5.07
N LYS A 64 4.75 9.38 -5.81
CA LYS A 64 3.40 8.92 -5.46
C LYS A 64 3.50 7.80 -4.42
N PRO A 65 2.52 7.67 -3.50
CA PRO A 65 2.42 6.50 -2.65
C PRO A 65 2.07 5.26 -3.48
N THR A 66 2.65 4.13 -3.10
CA THR A 66 2.26 2.78 -3.55
C THR A 66 2.11 1.87 -2.34
N PHE A 67 1.31 0.82 -2.47
CA PHE A 67 1.06 -0.13 -1.39
C PHE A 67 1.64 -1.50 -1.69
N TYR A 68 1.83 -2.30 -0.64
CA TYR A 68 2.30 -3.66 -0.73
C TYR A 68 1.31 -4.59 -0.04
N MET A 69 1.13 -5.77 -0.66
CA MET A 69 0.30 -6.81 -0.09
C MET A 69 0.88 -7.31 1.24
N PRO A 70 0.04 -7.73 2.19
CA PRO A 70 0.51 -8.55 3.30
C PRO A 70 1.15 -9.82 2.76
N MET A 71 2.33 -10.18 3.28
CA MET A 71 3.10 -11.33 2.79
C MET A 71 3.17 -12.44 3.84
N ILE A 72 2.99 -13.67 3.38
CA ILE A 72 3.36 -14.89 4.10
C ILE A 72 4.82 -15.17 3.77
N HIS A 73 5.65 -15.23 4.82
CA HIS A 73 7.07 -15.54 4.68
C HIS A 73 7.33 -17.00 5.01
N SER A 74 8.05 -17.65 4.11
CA SER A 74 8.55 -19.01 4.24
C SER A 74 7.51 -20.09 4.56
N PRO A 75 6.47 -20.26 3.71
CA PRO A 75 5.50 -21.33 3.93
C PRO A 75 6.19 -22.69 3.89
N LEU A 76 5.86 -23.56 4.85
CA LEU A 76 6.46 -24.89 5.02
C LEU A 76 8.01 -24.86 5.16
N GLY A 77 8.59 -23.73 5.55
CA GLY A 77 10.05 -23.57 5.68
C GLY A 77 10.79 -23.35 4.36
N VAL A 78 10.09 -23.14 3.25
CA VAL A 78 10.69 -22.78 1.95
C VAL A 78 11.15 -21.32 1.98
N PRO A 79 12.32 -20.92 1.47
CA PRO A 79 12.76 -19.52 1.45
C PRO A 79 12.05 -18.69 0.35
N ALA A 80 10.72 -18.64 0.38
CA ALA A 80 9.87 -17.91 -0.56
C ALA A 80 8.82 -17.09 0.20
N SER A 81 8.29 -16.04 -0.44
CA SER A 81 7.22 -15.21 0.12
C SER A 81 6.06 -15.12 -0.86
N TYR A 82 4.83 -15.16 -0.34
CA TYR A 82 3.60 -15.11 -1.13
C TYR A 82 2.64 -14.10 -0.53
N ALA A 83 1.77 -13.50 -1.33
CA ALA A 83 0.73 -12.64 -0.78
C ALA A 83 -0.21 -13.46 0.11
N ALA A 84 -0.56 -12.94 1.29
CA ALA A 84 -1.50 -13.57 2.22
C ALA A 84 -2.93 -13.57 1.69
N ILE A 85 -3.21 -12.68 0.73
CA ILE A 85 -4.51 -12.54 0.10
C ILE A 85 -4.36 -12.46 -1.42
N SER A 86 -5.43 -12.76 -2.12
CA SER A 86 -5.58 -12.50 -3.54
C SER A 86 -6.74 -11.53 -3.76
N ILE A 87 -6.47 -10.45 -4.48
CA ILE A 87 -7.48 -9.49 -4.95
C ILE A 87 -7.32 -9.32 -6.46
N THR A 88 -8.37 -8.85 -7.11
CA THR A 88 -8.35 -8.58 -8.56
C THR A 88 -7.50 -7.35 -8.90
N GLU A 89 -7.10 -7.26 -10.16
CA GLU A 89 -6.39 -6.08 -10.69
C GLU A 89 -7.24 -4.80 -10.55
N LYS A 90 -8.56 -4.89 -10.81
CA LYS A 90 -9.50 -3.77 -10.63
C LYS A 90 -9.49 -3.26 -9.19
N THR A 91 -9.50 -4.18 -8.22
CA THR A 91 -9.41 -3.83 -6.79
C THR A 91 -8.06 -3.21 -6.45
N ASN A 92 -6.97 -3.74 -6.99
CA ASN A 92 -5.62 -3.20 -6.79
C ASN A 92 -5.52 -1.74 -7.24
N ILE A 93 -5.95 -1.45 -8.48
CA ILE A 93 -5.98 -0.10 -9.05
C ILE A 93 -6.85 0.84 -8.19
N ALA A 94 -8.00 0.36 -7.72
CA ALA A 94 -8.88 1.14 -6.86
C ALA A 94 -8.20 1.51 -5.53
N ILE A 95 -7.48 0.57 -4.90
CA ILE A 95 -6.73 0.83 -3.66
C ILE A 95 -5.61 1.84 -3.91
N GLU A 96 -4.83 1.68 -4.99
CA GLU A 96 -3.78 2.66 -5.33
C GLU A 96 -4.36 4.06 -5.54
N THR A 97 -5.50 4.16 -6.23
CA THR A 97 -6.16 5.43 -6.51
C THR A 97 -6.66 6.07 -5.22
N ALA A 98 -7.33 5.29 -4.37
CA ALA A 98 -7.78 5.75 -3.07
C ALA A 98 -6.61 6.22 -2.19
N LEU A 99 -5.51 5.45 -2.15
CA LEU A 99 -4.32 5.80 -1.38
C LEU A 99 -3.68 7.10 -1.89
N ARG A 100 -3.60 7.31 -3.21
CA ARG A 100 -3.08 8.53 -3.82
C ARG A 100 -3.94 9.77 -3.56
N ASN A 101 -5.23 9.58 -3.27
CA ASN A 101 -6.11 10.68 -2.86
C ASN A 101 -5.96 11.03 -1.38
N VAL A 102 -5.55 10.06 -0.54
CA VAL A 102 -5.35 10.28 0.89
C VAL A 102 -3.96 10.83 1.18
N ILE A 103 -2.92 10.25 0.58
CA ILE A 103 -1.52 10.57 0.89
C ILE A 103 -0.97 11.57 -0.14
N PRO A 104 -0.51 12.77 0.29
CA PRO A 104 0.04 13.77 -0.60
C PRO A 104 1.21 13.26 -1.41
N ARG A 105 1.35 13.77 -2.63
CA ARG A 105 2.49 13.45 -3.48
C ARG A 105 3.75 14.18 -3.02
N LEU A 106 4.88 13.50 -3.06
CA LEU A 106 6.22 14.07 -2.91
C LEU A 106 6.83 14.46 -4.26
N LYS A 107 7.86 15.30 -4.22
CA LYS A 107 8.71 15.54 -5.39
C LYS A 107 9.33 14.20 -5.83
N PRO A 108 9.29 13.91 -7.15
CA PRO A 108 9.89 12.70 -7.70
C PRO A 108 11.41 12.73 -7.52
N LEU A 109 12.00 11.55 -7.53
CA LEU A 109 13.45 11.40 -7.64
C LEU A 109 13.92 11.82 -9.05
N GLY A 110 15.18 12.21 -9.14
CA GLY A 110 15.84 12.67 -10.35
C GLY A 110 16.08 14.19 -10.36
N LYS A 111 16.53 14.68 -11.51
CA LYS A 111 16.90 16.08 -11.68
C LYS A 111 15.69 16.97 -11.93
N CYS A 112 15.45 17.91 -11.03
CA CYS A 112 14.43 18.94 -11.23
C CYS A 112 14.88 19.92 -12.31
N ARG A 113 14.13 20.06 -13.40
CA ARG A 113 14.48 20.98 -14.49
C ARG A 113 14.49 22.45 -14.06
N ALA A 114 13.56 22.84 -13.19
CA ALA A 114 13.43 24.23 -12.75
C ALA A 114 14.57 24.66 -11.82
N THR A 115 14.97 23.79 -10.88
CA THR A 115 15.99 24.14 -9.87
C THR A 115 17.38 23.59 -10.20
N GLN A 116 17.48 22.73 -11.22
CA GLN A 116 18.67 21.93 -11.58
C GLN A 116 19.21 21.03 -10.46
N LYS A 117 18.53 20.99 -9.30
CA LYS A 117 18.88 20.13 -8.17
C LYS A 117 18.44 18.70 -8.43
N GLU A 118 19.29 17.76 -8.08
CA GLU A 118 18.98 16.34 -8.10
C GLU A 118 18.38 15.90 -6.77
N ILE A 119 17.25 15.21 -6.84
CA ILE A 119 16.60 14.58 -5.69
C ILE A 119 16.92 13.09 -5.76
N THR A 120 17.62 12.59 -4.76
CA THR A 120 18.00 11.17 -4.67
C THR A 120 17.27 10.51 -3.50
N GLN A 121 17.48 9.20 -3.31
CA GLN A 121 16.93 8.49 -2.15
C GLN A 121 17.50 9.03 -0.82
N SER A 122 18.66 9.67 -0.85
CA SER A 122 19.29 10.29 0.32
C SER A 122 18.75 11.69 0.63
N THR A 123 17.98 12.30 -0.29
CA THR A 123 17.35 13.60 -0.05
C THR A 123 16.25 13.47 1.01
N SER A 124 16.25 14.36 1.99
CA SER A 124 15.30 14.33 3.09
C SER A 124 13.85 14.45 2.60
N ILE A 125 12.90 13.82 3.30
CA ILE A 125 11.48 13.92 2.96
C ILE A 125 10.99 15.38 3.03
N ALA A 126 11.49 16.17 4.00
CA ALA A 126 11.13 17.58 4.14
C ALA A 126 11.43 18.40 2.86
N GLU A 127 12.57 18.17 2.23
CA GLU A 127 12.91 18.85 0.95
C GLU A 127 12.05 18.37 -0.22
N ARG A 128 11.50 17.16 -0.10
CA ARG A 128 10.63 16.53 -1.10
C ARG A 128 9.16 16.90 -0.93
N ILE A 129 8.76 17.58 0.13
CA ILE A 129 7.39 18.08 0.28
C ILE A 129 7.11 19.13 -0.81
N ILE A 130 5.96 18.98 -1.48
CA ILE A 130 5.48 19.91 -2.50
C ILE A 130 4.70 21.05 -1.84
N ASP A 131 3.76 20.70 -0.97
CA ASP A 131 2.85 21.62 -0.30
C ASP A 131 2.71 21.23 1.18
N TYR A 132 3.24 22.09 2.05
CA TYR A 132 3.20 21.89 3.51
C TYR A 132 1.80 22.11 4.09
N ALA A 133 1.03 23.08 3.56
CA ALA A 133 -0.30 23.36 4.05
C ALA A 133 -1.25 22.20 3.73
N HIS A 134 -1.13 21.61 2.53
CA HIS A 134 -1.87 20.40 2.17
C HIS A 134 -1.47 19.22 3.06
N LEU A 135 -0.17 19.04 3.33
CA LEU A 135 0.32 17.97 4.21
C LEU A 135 -0.25 18.10 5.63
N GLU A 136 -0.14 19.28 6.25
CA GLU A 136 -0.65 19.52 7.60
C GLU A 136 -2.15 19.25 7.69
N LYS A 137 -2.91 19.70 6.69
CA LYS A 137 -4.34 19.40 6.58
C LYS A 137 -4.60 17.89 6.54
N THR A 138 -3.88 17.14 5.69
CA THR A 138 -4.00 15.68 5.63
C THR A 138 -3.65 15.03 6.97
N MET A 139 -2.59 15.47 7.65
CA MET A 139 -2.15 14.90 8.93
C MET A 139 -3.24 15.00 10.01
N ILE A 140 -4.06 16.05 9.95
CA ILE A 140 -5.21 16.25 10.85
C ILE A 140 -6.39 15.37 10.41
N GLU A 141 -6.73 15.39 9.12
CA GLU A 141 -7.88 14.69 8.56
C GLU A 141 -7.76 13.16 8.65
N ILE A 142 -6.57 12.61 8.41
CA ILE A 142 -6.37 11.16 8.34
C ILE A 142 -6.55 10.45 9.68
N LYS A 143 -6.41 11.18 10.79
CA LYS A 143 -6.68 10.65 12.13
C LYS A 143 -8.17 10.40 12.38
N CYS A 144 -9.04 10.91 11.51
CA CYS A 144 -10.49 10.95 11.73
C CYS A 144 -11.32 10.28 10.63
N ILE A 145 -10.71 9.69 9.58
CA ILE A 145 -11.45 9.34 8.34
C ILE A 145 -11.34 7.86 7.95
N GLU A 146 -12.49 7.28 7.62
CA GLU A 146 -12.62 6.13 6.72
C GLU A 146 -12.72 6.64 5.27
N TYR A 147 -11.75 6.32 4.41
CA TYR A 147 -11.79 6.77 3.02
C TYR A 147 -12.50 5.73 2.15
N LYS A 148 -13.72 6.07 1.69
CA LYS A 148 -14.56 5.20 0.86
C LYS A 148 -14.36 5.54 -0.62
N TYR A 149 -14.03 4.53 -1.41
CA TYR A 149 -13.91 4.65 -2.87
C TYR A 149 -14.84 3.65 -3.55
N LYS A 150 -15.69 4.13 -4.46
CA LYS A 150 -16.63 3.31 -5.21
C LYS A 150 -15.94 2.86 -6.50
N LEU A 151 -16.00 1.57 -6.79
CA LEU A 151 -15.57 1.05 -8.08
C LEU A 151 -16.73 1.29 -9.05
N GLU A 152 -16.52 2.10 -10.08
CA GLU A 152 -17.49 2.19 -11.17
C GLU A 152 -17.56 0.84 -11.89
N ALA A 153 -18.78 0.43 -12.24
CA ALA A 153 -19.08 -0.89 -12.81
C ALA A 153 -18.36 -1.09 -14.14
#